data_AF-A0A0C3AZW4-F1
#
_entry.id   AF-A0A0C3AZW4-F1
#
_cell.length_a   1.000
_cell.length_b   1.000
_cell.length_c   1.000
_cell.angle_alpha   90.00
_cell.angle_beta   90.00
_cell.angle_gamma   90.00
#
_symmetry.space_group_name_H-M   'P 1'
#
loop_
_entity.id
_entity.type
_entity.pdbx_description
1 polymer ?
#
loop_
_entity_poly.entity_id
_entity_poly.type
_entity_poly.pdbx_seq_one_letter_code
_entity_poly.pdbx_strand_id
1 'polypeptide(L)'
;MARRITLVDLTDPVLNSTRLDSAIMDIAVHDFLRHSAERKMIILTNCQQYLMPTSTLRKTIESLATAGSGRTTSVILSTTDPTAISASPSFIHSLQYVLFGSSYSILHNGFLDKHFPHLPIPHEQCGFRRAVLWSPGSTLYLPKNEVPAKKSWNSLVSFIDVAEFEDFTPTAVLPNGTHNKIPDQQEPNHVEPVPHVTRLDSDDDGETSMSLGTPVPSNNELTSPAPSNEPLSQLTPTRPKAPPSQAPSSPPAENTTSSNKFEPLITAVLHLCEGELGILVDFEAVRKQVGRREEIQKLGWTTFTQYVKAACEKGLLEFTETGPNTKFLSLLAIETPAPVRWVSQYRRIAKYL
;
A
#
# COMPACT_ATOMS: atom_id res chain seq x y z
N MET A 1 17.39 21.28 -20.60
CA MET A 1 16.05 21.66 -20.08
C MET A 1 15.93 21.12 -18.66
N ALA A 2 15.57 21.95 -17.68
CA ALA A 2 15.38 21.49 -16.31
C ALA A 2 14.09 20.67 -16.22
N ARG A 3 14.13 19.50 -15.56
CA ARG A 3 12.93 18.72 -15.28
C ARG A 3 12.10 19.46 -14.22
N ARG A 4 10.85 19.81 -14.55
CA ARG A 4 9.92 20.40 -13.59
C ARG A 4 9.16 19.27 -12.89
N ILE A 5 9.22 19.25 -11.56
CA ILE A 5 8.44 18.34 -10.73
C ILE A 5 7.40 19.17 -10.00
N THR A 6 6.14 18.80 -10.11
CA THR A 6 5.03 19.39 -9.35
C THR A 6 4.56 18.35 -8.35
N LEU A 7 4.61 18.68 -7.07
CA LEU A 7 4.08 17.84 -5.99
C LEU A 7 2.80 18.48 -5.47
N VAL A 8 1.73 17.67 -5.41
CA VAL A 8 0.43 18.08 -4.87
C VAL A 8 0.20 17.29 -3.60
N ASP A 9 0.25 17.98 -2.46
CA ASP A 9 -0.01 17.37 -1.16
C ASP A 9 -1.50 17.46 -0.84
N LEU A 10 -2.13 16.30 -0.63
CA LEU A 10 -3.54 16.15 -0.27
C LEU A 10 -3.71 15.42 1.07
N THR A 11 -2.69 15.43 1.93
CA THR A 11 -2.72 14.74 3.23
C THR A 11 -3.64 15.41 4.26
N ASP A 12 -4.26 16.54 3.93
CA ASP A 12 -5.23 17.21 4.80
C ASP A 12 -6.45 16.30 5.06
N PRO A 13 -6.71 15.90 6.32
CA PRO A 13 -7.86 15.07 6.68
C PRO A 13 -9.21 15.67 6.29
N VAL A 14 -9.32 17.01 6.27
CA VAL A 14 -10.54 17.71 5.88
C VAL A 14 -10.84 17.43 4.41
N LEU A 15 -9.85 17.56 3.53
CA LEU A 15 -10.01 17.30 2.09
C LEU A 15 -10.46 15.87 1.81
N ASN A 16 -9.87 14.90 2.51
CA ASN A 16 -10.25 13.48 2.41
C ASN A 16 -11.68 13.26 2.94
N SER A 17 -12.03 13.85 4.08
CA SER A 17 -13.37 13.71 4.68
C SER A 17 -14.48 14.28 3.79
N THR A 18 -14.20 15.37 3.07
CA THR A 18 -15.14 16.03 2.17
C THR A 18 -15.06 15.50 0.73
N ARG A 19 -14.16 14.54 0.44
CA ARG A 19 -13.88 14.03 -0.92
C ARG A 19 -13.49 15.12 -1.93
N LEU A 20 -13.00 16.25 -1.43
CA LEU A 20 -12.52 17.35 -2.27
C LEU A 20 -11.15 17.05 -2.86
N ASP A 21 -10.38 16.20 -2.19
CA ASP A 21 -9.11 15.64 -2.65
C ASP A 21 -9.18 15.12 -4.10
N SER A 22 -10.18 14.30 -4.43
CA SER A 22 -10.33 13.76 -5.77
C SER A 22 -10.68 14.83 -6.81
N ALA A 23 -11.49 15.84 -6.46
CA ALA A 23 -11.88 16.91 -7.39
C ALA A 23 -10.71 17.87 -7.64
N ILE A 24 -9.96 18.22 -6.59
CA ILE A 24 -8.75 19.05 -6.68
C ILE A 24 -7.71 18.36 -7.54
N MET A 25 -7.49 17.05 -7.32
CA MET A 25 -6.55 16.28 -8.13
C MET A 25 -6.98 16.20 -9.60
N ASP A 26 -8.28 16.07 -9.88
CA ASP A 26 -8.80 16.08 -11.25
C ASP A 26 -8.53 17.41 -11.97
N ILE A 27 -8.80 18.54 -11.29
CA ILE A 27 -8.48 19.88 -11.80
C ILE A 27 -6.97 20.01 -12.05
N ALA A 28 -6.13 19.58 -11.11
CA ALA A 28 -4.68 19.64 -11.23
C ALA A 28 -4.16 18.79 -12.39
N VAL A 29 -4.72 17.58 -12.59
CA VAL A 29 -4.39 16.72 -13.73
C VAL A 29 -4.82 17.37 -15.04
N HIS A 30 -6.03 17.90 -15.13
CA HIS A 30 -6.48 18.60 -16.34
C HIS A 30 -5.59 19.80 -16.69
N ASP A 31 -5.25 20.63 -15.69
CA ASP A 31 -4.36 21.76 -15.87
C ASP A 31 -2.96 21.30 -16.31
N PHE A 32 -2.42 20.27 -15.66
CA PHE A 32 -1.13 19.69 -16.01
C PHE A 32 -1.13 19.14 -17.44
N LEU A 33 -2.21 18.49 -17.88
CA LEU A 33 -2.35 17.94 -19.23
C LEU A 33 -2.52 19.02 -20.29
N ARG A 34 -3.16 20.15 -19.98
CA ARG A 34 -3.39 21.26 -20.91
C ARG A 34 -2.11 21.94 -21.37
N HIS A 35 -1.10 22.01 -20.50
CA HIS A 35 0.12 22.78 -20.74
C HIS A 35 1.27 21.92 -21.25
N SER A 36 1.78 22.17 -22.47
CA SER A 36 2.95 21.52 -23.10
C SER A 36 2.67 20.26 -23.94
N ALA A 37 3.34 20.21 -25.10
CA ALA A 37 3.43 19.06 -26.01
C ALA A 37 4.45 18.00 -25.55
N GLU A 38 5.15 18.26 -24.45
CA GLU A 38 6.16 17.35 -23.90
C GLU A 38 5.56 16.09 -23.27
N ARG A 39 6.42 15.08 -23.09
CA ARG A 39 6.06 13.84 -22.43
C ARG A 39 5.89 14.08 -20.92
N LYS A 40 4.73 13.72 -20.38
CA LYS A 40 4.35 13.92 -18.98
C LYS A 40 4.27 12.60 -18.23
N MET A 41 4.47 12.67 -16.92
CA MET A 41 4.29 11.54 -16.02
C MET A 41 3.42 11.98 -14.85
N ILE A 42 2.36 11.22 -14.57
CA ILE A 42 1.47 11.40 -13.43
C ILE A 42 1.69 10.23 -12.49
N ILE A 43 1.92 10.49 -11.21
CA ILE A 43 2.11 9.47 -10.19
C ILE A 43 1.03 9.67 -9.13
N LEU A 44 0.18 8.66 -8.95
CA LEU A 44 -0.86 8.65 -7.92
C LEU A 44 -0.51 7.58 -6.88
N THR A 45 -0.05 8.03 -5.71
CA THR A 45 0.22 7.17 -4.55
C THR A 45 -1.05 6.96 -3.74
N ASN A 46 -1.27 5.75 -3.21
CA ASN A 46 -2.51 5.38 -2.52
C ASN A 46 -3.77 5.68 -3.35
N CYS A 47 -3.73 5.33 -4.64
CA CYS A 47 -4.75 5.73 -5.60
C CYS A 47 -6.16 5.19 -5.27
N GLN A 48 -6.28 4.17 -4.43
CA GLN A 48 -7.57 3.67 -3.93
C GLN A 48 -8.39 4.74 -3.20
N GLN A 49 -7.75 5.77 -2.62
CA GLN A 49 -8.45 6.86 -1.93
C GLN A 49 -9.13 7.82 -2.92
N TYR A 50 -8.53 8.00 -4.11
CA TYR A 50 -8.97 8.99 -5.09
C TYR A 50 -9.74 8.38 -6.27
N LEU A 51 -9.48 7.11 -6.61
CA LEU A 51 -10.09 6.42 -7.75
C LEU A 51 -11.38 5.68 -7.37
N MET A 52 -12.21 6.31 -6.55
CA MET A 52 -13.53 5.78 -6.19
C MET A 52 -14.43 5.66 -7.44
N PRO A 53 -15.40 4.73 -7.47
CA PRO A 53 -16.26 4.52 -8.65
C PRO A 53 -16.99 5.79 -9.15
N THR A 54 -17.29 6.73 -8.26
CA THR A 54 -17.99 7.99 -8.57
C THR A 54 -17.06 9.17 -8.85
N SER A 55 -15.74 9.00 -8.70
CA SER A 55 -14.75 10.05 -8.87
C SER A 55 -14.67 10.54 -10.33
N THR A 56 -14.56 11.85 -10.53
CA THR A 56 -14.24 12.42 -11.85
C THR A 56 -12.81 12.15 -12.25
N LEU A 57 -11.86 12.23 -11.31
CA LEU A 57 -10.46 11.85 -11.52
C LEU A 57 -10.36 10.44 -12.09
N ARG A 58 -11.14 9.49 -11.57
CA ARG A 58 -11.17 8.13 -12.11
C ARG A 58 -11.48 8.12 -13.60
N LYS A 59 -12.53 8.83 -14.04
CA LYS A 59 -12.90 8.92 -15.46
C LYS A 59 -11.80 9.56 -16.29
N THR A 60 -11.14 10.58 -15.76
CA THR A 60 -10.00 11.25 -16.40
C THR A 60 -8.83 10.28 -16.60
N ILE A 61 -8.44 9.55 -15.55
CA ILE A 61 -7.38 8.54 -15.64
C ILE A 61 -7.80 7.37 -16.55
N GLU A 62 -9.07 6.96 -16.56
CA GLU A 62 -9.61 5.94 -17.49
C GLU A 62 -9.56 6.41 -18.96
N SER A 63 -9.88 7.67 -19.21
CA SER A 63 -9.76 8.27 -20.54
C SER A 63 -8.29 8.31 -20.99
N LEU A 64 -7.38 8.71 -20.10
CA LEU A 64 -5.94 8.61 -20.35
C LEU A 64 -5.53 7.16 -20.60
N ALA A 65 -6.04 6.21 -19.83
CA ALA A 65 -5.77 4.78 -19.95
C ALA A 65 -6.22 4.19 -21.29
N THR A 66 -7.35 4.63 -21.84
CA THR A 66 -7.89 4.09 -23.10
C THR A 66 -7.22 4.70 -24.34
N ALA A 67 -6.55 5.85 -24.23
CA ALA A 67 -5.86 6.52 -25.34
C ALA A 67 -4.65 5.75 -25.95
N GLY A 68 -4.30 4.55 -25.45
CA GLY A 68 -3.33 3.66 -26.12
C GLY A 68 -1.86 4.10 -26.10
N SER A 69 -1.01 3.66 -27.02
CA SER A 69 0.44 3.98 -27.01
C SER A 69 0.79 5.38 -27.56
N GLY A 70 -0.17 6.07 -28.18
CA GLY A 70 0.04 7.39 -28.79
C GLY A 70 0.09 8.56 -27.81
N ARG A 71 -0.01 8.30 -26.50
CA ARG A 71 -0.08 9.36 -25.49
C ARG A 71 1.31 9.91 -25.18
N THR A 72 1.37 11.22 -25.04
CA THR A 72 2.49 11.91 -24.41
C THR A 72 2.50 11.75 -22.90
N THR A 73 1.48 11.12 -22.28
CA THR A 73 1.39 10.99 -20.82
C THR A 73 1.49 9.55 -20.36
N SER A 74 2.35 9.31 -19.38
CA SER A 74 2.46 8.04 -18.64
C SER A 74 1.84 8.19 -17.25
N VAL A 75 1.13 7.18 -16.76
CA VAL A 75 0.48 7.20 -15.45
C VAL A 75 1.01 6.04 -14.62
N ILE A 76 1.45 6.32 -13.40
CA ILE A 76 1.86 5.34 -12.39
C ILE A 76 0.81 5.37 -11.29
N LEU A 77 0.22 4.20 -11.02
CA LEU A 77 -0.77 4.02 -9.96
C LEU A 77 -0.16 3.10 -8.89
N SER A 78 -0.10 3.57 -7.65
CA SER A 78 0.31 2.77 -6.49
C SER A 78 -0.88 2.60 -5.56
N THR A 79 -1.18 1.36 -5.19
CA THR A 79 -2.30 1.01 -4.31
C THR A 79 -1.94 -0.17 -3.42
N THR A 80 -2.49 -0.19 -2.21
CA THR A 80 -2.49 -1.37 -1.33
C THR A 80 -3.76 -2.21 -1.50
N ASP A 81 -4.77 -1.68 -2.21
CA ASP A 81 -6.03 -2.34 -2.53
C ASP A 81 -6.22 -2.35 -4.07
N PRO A 82 -5.88 -3.45 -4.75
CA PRO A 82 -6.00 -3.54 -6.20
C PRO A 82 -7.47 -3.60 -6.67
N THR A 83 -8.43 -3.83 -5.76
CA THR A 83 -9.85 -3.90 -6.14
C THR A 83 -10.37 -2.57 -6.65
N ALA A 84 -9.82 -1.45 -6.16
CA ALA A 84 -10.13 -0.10 -6.64
C ALA A 84 -9.84 0.08 -8.14
N ILE A 85 -8.76 -0.54 -8.63
CA ILE A 85 -8.40 -0.55 -10.06
C ILE A 85 -9.25 -1.57 -10.83
N SER A 86 -9.50 -2.72 -10.23
CA SER A 86 -10.28 -3.82 -10.83
C SER A 86 -11.71 -3.46 -11.22
N ALA A 87 -12.27 -2.44 -10.55
CA ALA A 87 -13.61 -1.95 -10.82
C ALA A 87 -13.75 -1.37 -12.23
N SER A 88 -12.65 -1.11 -12.95
CA SER A 88 -12.65 -0.65 -14.33
C SER A 88 -11.92 -1.64 -15.25
N PRO A 89 -12.63 -2.35 -16.15
CA PRO A 89 -11.99 -3.18 -17.16
C PRO A 89 -10.98 -2.40 -18.01
N SER A 90 -11.29 -1.13 -18.30
CA SER A 90 -10.45 -0.23 -19.10
C SER A 90 -9.06 -0.06 -18.50
N PHE A 91 -8.94 0.03 -17.16
CA PHE A 91 -7.62 0.09 -16.52
C PHE A 91 -6.84 -1.17 -16.79
N ILE A 92 -7.41 -2.34 -16.48
CA ILE A 92 -6.73 -3.62 -16.63
C ILE A 92 -6.25 -3.86 -18.05
N HIS A 93 -7.09 -3.57 -19.05
CA HIS A 93 -6.72 -3.72 -20.46
C HIS A 93 -5.66 -2.71 -20.94
N SER A 94 -5.51 -1.58 -20.24
CA SER A 94 -4.52 -0.55 -20.58
C SER A 94 -3.16 -0.72 -19.89
N LEU A 95 -3.06 -1.61 -18.90
CA LEU A 95 -1.83 -1.80 -18.14
C LEU A 95 -0.71 -2.28 -19.05
N GLN A 96 0.39 -1.54 -19.06
CA GLN A 96 1.61 -1.91 -19.78
C GLN A 96 2.61 -2.62 -18.87
N TYR A 97 2.60 -2.24 -17.60
CA TYR A 97 3.48 -2.78 -16.57
C TYR A 97 2.68 -2.91 -15.28
N VAL A 98 2.97 -3.96 -14.51
CA VAL A 98 2.45 -4.15 -13.17
C VAL A 98 3.61 -4.56 -12.27
N LEU A 99 3.77 -3.85 -11.17
CA LEU A 99 4.77 -4.14 -10.15
C LEU A 99 4.05 -4.62 -8.90
N PHE A 100 4.34 -5.83 -8.47
CA PHE A 100 3.76 -6.45 -7.29
C PHE A 100 4.80 -6.51 -6.17
N GLY A 101 4.46 -6.01 -4.99
CA GLY A 101 5.24 -6.28 -3.77
C GLY A 101 4.79 -7.56 -3.08
N SER A 102 5.36 -7.84 -1.91
CA SER A 102 4.81 -8.84 -1.01
C SER A 102 3.43 -8.40 -0.52
N SER A 103 2.48 -9.34 -0.53
CA SER A 103 1.14 -9.11 0.03
C SER A 103 0.62 -10.41 0.61
N TYR A 104 0.15 -10.35 1.86
CA TYR A 104 -0.53 -11.45 2.54
C TYR A 104 -2.05 -11.34 2.42
N SER A 105 -2.55 -10.36 1.66
CA SER A 105 -3.99 -10.12 1.52
C SER A 105 -4.62 -11.08 0.52
N ILE A 106 -5.66 -11.80 0.96
CA ILE A 106 -6.49 -12.66 0.10
C ILE A 106 -7.09 -11.86 -1.07
N LEU A 107 -7.40 -10.58 -0.87
CA LEU A 107 -7.92 -9.70 -1.92
C LEU A 107 -6.91 -9.51 -3.06
N HIS A 108 -5.62 -9.47 -2.75
CA HIS A 108 -4.57 -9.36 -3.74
C HIS A 108 -4.47 -10.63 -4.59
N ASN A 109 -4.57 -11.80 -3.96
CA ASN A 109 -4.56 -13.09 -4.64
C ASN A 109 -5.79 -13.24 -5.56
N GLY A 110 -6.98 -12.95 -5.03
CA GLY A 110 -8.20 -12.99 -5.84
C GLY A 110 -8.19 -12.00 -7.02
N PHE A 111 -7.52 -10.85 -6.87
CA PHE A 111 -7.31 -9.91 -7.97
C PHE A 111 -6.38 -10.50 -9.05
N LEU A 112 -5.24 -11.07 -8.65
CA LEU A 112 -4.30 -11.72 -9.56
C LEU A 112 -4.95 -12.89 -10.30
N ASP A 113 -5.62 -13.79 -9.59
CA ASP A 113 -6.28 -14.96 -10.18
C ASP A 113 -7.36 -14.55 -11.18
N LYS A 114 -8.13 -13.50 -10.86
CA LYS A 114 -9.22 -13.03 -11.70
C LYS A 114 -8.73 -12.32 -12.97
N HIS A 115 -7.73 -11.45 -12.84
CA HIS A 115 -7.31 -10.55 -13.93
C HIS A 115 -6.07 -11.04 -14.67
N PHE A 116 -5.27 -11.91 -14.04
CA PHE A 116 -4.01 -12.44 -14.57
C PHE A 116 -3.87 -13.96 -14.27
N PRO A 117 -4.85 -14.80 -14.62
CA PRO A 117 -4.87 -16.23 -14.26
C PRO A 117 -3.69 -17.05 -14.80
N HIS A 118 -2.99 -16.54 -15.81
CA HIS A 118 -1.84 -17.20 -16.43
C HIS A 118 -0.50 -16.76 -15.86
N LEU A 119 -0.51 -15.86 -14.87
CA LEU A 119 0.69 -15.31 -14.28
C LEU A 119 1.23 -16.29 -13.24
N PRO A 120 2.32 -17.01 -13.52
CA PRO A 120 2.86 -17.98 -12.57
C PRO A 120 3.74 -17.23 -11.58
N ILE A 121 3.18 -16.28 -10.83
CA ILE A 121 3.91 -15.66 -9.71
C ILE A 121 3.85 -16.66 -8.57
N PRO A 122 4.96 -17.30 -8.20
CA PRO A 122 4.97 -18.12 -7.01
C PRO A 122 4.90 -17.12 -5.85
N HIS A 123 3.81 -17.10 -5.10
CA HIS A 123 3.63 -16.21 -3.94
C HIS A 123 4.83 -16.28 -2.99
N GLU A 124 5.45 -17.45 -2.89
CA GLU A 124 6.67 -17.73 -2.11
C GLU A 124 7.89 -16.93 -2.57
N GLN A 125 7.92 -16.43 -3.81
CA GLN A 125 9.03 -15.67 -4.37
C GLN A 125 8.87 -14.15 -4.21
N CYS A 126 7.66 -13.66 -3.93
CA CYS A 126 7.40 -12.28 -3.53
C CYS A 126 7.63 -12.10 -2.03
N GLY A 127 8.89 -12.24 -1.60
CA GLY A 127 9.30 -11.95 -0.22
C GLY A 127 9.31 -10.45 0.09
N PHE A 128 9.54 -10.08 1.35
CA PHE A 128 9.59 -8.67 1.81
C PHE A 128 10.55 -7.77 1.02
N ARG A 129 11.59 -8.34 0.41
CA ARG A 129 12.62 -7.62 -0.35
C ARG A 129 12.56 -7.86 -1.85
N ARG A 130 11.51 -8.51 -2.37
CA ARG A 130 11.38 -8.75 -3.81
C ARG A 130 10.07 -8.22 -4.35
N ALA A 131 10.17 -7.40 -5.39
CA ALA A 131 9.03 -7.01 -6.19
C ALA A 131 9.04 -7.77 -7.51
N VAL A 132 7.86 -8.11 -8.01
CA VAL A 132 7.69 -8.76 -9.31
C VAL A 132 7.19 -7.75 -10.31
N LEU A 133 8.01 -7.45 -11.32
CA LEU A 133 7.63 -6.66 -12.48
C LEU A 133 7.14 -7.59 -13.60
N TRP A 134 5.94 -7.31 -14.08
CA TRP A 134 5.32 -8.00 -15.19
C TRP A 134 4.81 -7.02 -16.25
N SER A 135 4.77 -7.46 -17.51
CA SER A 135 4.20 -6.71 -18.63
C SER A 135 3.37 -7.64 -19.53
N PRO A 136 2.09 -7.34 -19.81
CA PRO A 136 1.29 -8.12 -20.76
C PRO A 136 1.77 -7.99 -22.21
N GLY A 137 2.45 -6.88 -22.54
CA GLY A 137 2.95 -6.59 -23.89
C GLY A 137 4.35 -7.16 -24.18
N SER A 138 4.93 -7.93 -23.26
CA SER A 138 6.21 -8.64 -23.44
C SER A 138 7.42 -7.76 -23.78
N THR A 139 7.39 -6.48 -23.42
CA THR A 139 8.54 -5.55 -23.58
C THR A 139 9.12 -5.18 -22.22
N LEU A 140 9.59 -6.20 -21.49
CA LEU A 140 10.48 -5.95 -20.36
C LEU A 140 11.89 -5.72 -20.90
N TYR A 141 12.46 -4.56 -20.58
CA TYR A 141 13.87 -4.31 -20.85
C TYR A 141 14.70 -5.19 -19.91
N LEU A 142 15.20 -6.30 -20.43
CA LEU A 142 16.19 -7.10 -19.73
C LEU A 142 17.54 -6.38 -19.82
N PRO A 143 18.29 -6.24 -18.72
CA PRO A 143 19.66 -5.76 -18.76
C PRO A 143 20.44 -6.57 -19.80
N LYS A 144 21.23 -5.89 -20.66
CA LYS A 144 21.89 -6.47 -21.85
C LYS A 144 22.75 -7.73 -21.63
N ASN A 145 22.99 -8.12 -20.37
CA ASN A 145 23.84 -9.25 -20.01
C ASN A 145 23.07 -10.51 -19.58
N GLU A 146 21.75 -10.47 -19.51
CA GLU A 146 20.93 -11.65 -19.23
C GLU A 146 20.14 -12.06 -20.46
N VAL A 147 20.68 -13.04 -21.20
CA VAL A 147 19.98 -13.69 -22.31
C VAL A 147 19.08 -14.79 -21.72
N PRO A 148 17.74 -14.68 -21.75
CA PRO A 148 16.92 -15.81 -21.36
C PRO A 148 16.84 -16.77 -22.54
N ALA A 149 17.32 -17.99 -22.31
CA ALA A 149 17.05 -19.13 -23.17
C ALA A 149 15.53 -19.29 -23.39
N LYS A 150 15.08 -19.17 -24.65
CA LYS A 150 13.82 -19.69 -25.25
C LYS A 150 12.65 -20.02 -24.28
N LYS A 151 12.29 -19.14 -23.35
CA LYS A 151 11.03 -19.24 -22.59
C LYS A 151 9.96 -18.47 -23.34
N SER A 152 8.74 -19.00 -23.36
CA SER A 152 7.62 -18.36 -24.03
C SER A 152 7.42 -16.95 -23.48
N TRP A 153 7.27 -15.99 -24.39
CA TRP A 153 7.26 -14.56 -24.08
C TRP A 153 6.12 -14.15 -23.12
N ASN A 154 5.09 -15.00 -23.02
CA ASN A 154 3.96 -14.86 -22.09
C ASN A 154 4.32 -15.05 -20.60
N SER A 155 5.59 -15.33 -20.28
CA SER A 155 6.06 -15.63 -18.91
C SER A 155 7.20 -14.72 -18.42
N LEU A 156 7.46 -13.59 -19.10
CA LEU A 156 8.51 -12.66 -18.67
C LEU A 156 8.04 -11.92 -17.40
N VAL A 157 8.41 -12.51 -16.28
CA VAL A 157 8.40 -11.91 -14.94
C VAL A 157 9.85 -11.56 -14.62
N SER A 158 10.09 -10.30 -14.23
CA SER A 158 11.36 -9.86 -13.68
C SER A 158 11.22 -9.69 -12.19
N PHE A 159 12.17 -10.24 -11.43
CA PHE A 159 12.27 -10.03 -10.00
C PHE A 159 13.20 -8.86 -9.75
N ILE A 160 12.74 -7.89 -8.98
CA ILE A 160 13.48 -6.71 -8.57
C ILE A 160 13.80 -6.90 -7.09
N ASP A 161 15.07 -6.95 -6.75
CA ASP A 161 15.50 -6.91 -5.36
C ASP A 161 15.39 -5.47 -4.85
N VAL A 162 14.51 -5.25 -3.88
CA VAL A 162 14.25 -3.93 -3.31
C VAL A 162 15.46 -3.47 -2.47
N ALA A 163 16.27 -4.41 -1.95
CA ALA A 163 17.47 -4.07 -1.18
C ALA A 163 18.49 -3.28 -2.02
N GLU A 164 18.55 -3.50 -3.35
CA GLU A 164 19.40 -2.72 -4.26
C GLU A 164 19.05 -1.22 -4.28
N PHE A 165 17.84 -0.86 -3.82
CA PHE A 165 17.36 0.51 -3.76
C PHE A 165 17.41 1.12 -2.34
N GLU A 166 17.65 0.31 -1.30
CA GLU A 166 17.73 0.81 0.09
C GLU A 166 18.94 1.75 0.29
N ASP A 167 20.04 1.51 -0.44
CA ASP A 167 21.25 2.36 -0.41
C ASP A 167 21.15 3.59 -1.35
N PHE A 168 20.09 3.70 -2.15
CA PHE A 168 19.89 4.81 -3.06
C PHE A 168 19.26 5.99 -2.33
N THR A 169 20.08 6.82 -1.68
CA THR A 169 19.64 8.18 -1.33
C THR A 169 19.40 8.95 -2.62
N PRO A 170 18.17 9.39 -2.93
CA PRO A 170 17.93 10.16 -4.15
C PRO A 170 18.75 11.44 -4.09
N THR A 171 19.76 11.55 -4.96
CA THR A 171 20.63 12.73 -5.09
C THR A 171 19.90 13.91 -5.74
N ALA A 172 18.58 13.97 -5.58
CA ALA A 172 17.80 15.15 -5.93
C ALA A 172 18.18 16.25 -4.95
N VAL A 173 19.28 16.93 -5.24
CA VAL A 173 19.55 18.27 -4.75
C VAL A 173 18.42 19.12 -5.29
N LEU A 174 17.32 19.17 -4.51
CA LEU A 174 16.33 20.23 -4.67
C LEU A 174 17.17 21.51 -4.63
N PRO A 175 17.16 22.33 -5.70
CA PRO A 175 17.87 23.59 -5.65
C PRO A 175 17.33 24.29 -4.39
N ASN A 176 18.23 24.66 -3.48
CA ASN A 176 17.93 25.54 -2.37
C ASN A 176 17.44 26.85 -3.00
N GLY A 177 16.17 26.87 -3.37
CA GLY A 177 15.46 28.01 -3.85
C GLY A 177 15.38 28.93 -2.66
N THR A 178 16.30 29.88 -2.59
CA THR A 178 16.04 31.16 -1.93
C THR A 178 14.64 31.56 -2.33
N HIS A 179 13.71 31.54 -1.37
CA HIS A 179 12.38 32.13 -1.51
C HIS A 179 12.57 33.60 -1.85
N ASN A 180 12.77 33.90 -3.13
CA ASN A 180 12.66 35.23 -3.64
C ASN A 180 11.20 35.60 -3.42
N LYS A 181 11.00 36.49 -2.44
CA LYS A 181 9.74 37.18 -2.22
C LYS A 181 9.21 37.59 -3.59
N ILE A 182 8.01 37.12 -3.90
CA ILE A 182 7.21 37.64 -5.00
C ILE A 182 7.19 39.17 -4.81
N PRO A 183 7.67 39.97 -5.77
CA PRO A 183 7.46 41.40 -5.71
C PRO A 183 5.95 41.64 -5.85
N ASP A 184 5.31 42.03 -4.75
CA ASP A 184 4.03 42.71 -4.77
C ASP A 184 4.25 44.05 -5.49
N GLN A 185 4.14 44.06 -6.83
CA GLN A 185 3.78 45.22 -7.65
C GLN A 185 3.78 44.85 -9.12
N GLN A 186 2.62 44.48 -9.63
CA GLN A 186 2.22 44.86 -10.99
C GLN A 186 0.70 45.04 -11.00
N GLU A 187 0.28 46.30 -10.86
CA GLU A 187 -1.07 46.71 -11.25
C GLU A 187 -1.28 46.35 -12.73
N PRO A 188 -2.38 45.67 -13.08
CA PRO A 188 -2.73 45.50 -14.47
C PRO A 188 -3.20 46.85 -15.03
N ASN A 189 -2.39 47.45 -15.89
CA ASN A 189 -2.82 48.53 -16.77
C ASN A 189 -4.03 48.05 -17.58
N HIS A 190 -5.15 48.73 -17.38
CA HIS A 190 -6.34 48.61 -18.20
C HIS A 190 -5.98 48.96 -19.66
N VAL A 191 -5.92 47.95 -20.53
CA VAL A 191 -5.93 48.16 -21.97
C VAL A 191 -7.37 48.01 -22.45
N GLU A 192 -7.88 49.11 -22.99
CA GLU A 192 -9.20 49.24 -23.60
C GLU A 192 -9.32 48.33 -24.84
N PRO A 193 -10.43 47.58 -25.03
CA PRO A 193 -10.60 46.77 -26.22
C PRO A 193 -10.96 47.64 -27.43
N VAL A 194 -10.11 47.60 -28.45
CA VAL A 194 -10.42 48.11 -29.80
C VAL A 194 -11.47 47.19 -30.45
N PRO A 195 -12.60 47.72 -30.97
CA PRO A 195 -13.61 46.89 -31.62
C PRO A 195 -13.16 46.53 -33.04
N HIS A 196 -12.87 45.25 -33.27
CA HIS A 196 -12.78 44.71 -34.63
C HIS A 196 -14.18 44.44 -35.17
N VAL A 197 -14.59 45.28 -36.11
CA VAL A 197 -15.70 45.04 -37.04
C VAL A 197 -15.24 43.96 -38.02
N THR A 198 -15.79 42.76 -37.90
CA THR A 198 -15.73 41.76 -38.98
C THR A 198 -17.14 41.55 -39.49
N ARG A 199 -17.37 42.16 -40.64
CA ARG A 199 -18.57 42.05 -41.46
C ARG A 199 -18.42 40.78 -42.31
N LEU A 200 -19.27 39.79 -42.08
CA LEU A 200 -19.47 38.64 -42.96
C LEU A 200 -20.97 38.44 -43.08
N ASP A 201 -21.49 38.98 -44.18
CA ASP A 201 -22.81 38.71 -44.71
C ASP A 201 -22.79 37.36 -45.47
N SER A 202 -24.01 36.81 -45.61
CA SER A 202 -24.46 35.75 -46.52
C SER A 202 -24.26 34.30 -46.08
N ASP A 203 -25.21 33.39 -46.26
CA ASP A 203 -26.67 33.35 -46.54
C ASP A 203 -26.99 31.83 -46.56
N ASP A 204 -28.23 31.45 -46.24
CA ASP A 204 -28.99 30.24 -46.67
C ASP A 204 -28.30 28.85 -46.67
N ASP A 205 -28.89 27.78 -46.15
CA ASP A 205 -30.25 27.30 -46.39
C ASP A 205 -30.55 26.11 -45.43
N GLY A 206 -31.83 25.70 -45.36
CA GLY A 206 -32.42 24.67 -44.50
C GLY A 206 -31.73 23.27 -44.47
N GLU A 207 -32.17 22.29 -43.69
CA GLU A 207 -33.50 21.94 -43.24
C GLU A 207 -33.42 20.95 -42.06
N THR A 208 -34.60 20.68 -41.50
CA THR A 208 -35.03 19.41 -40.86
C THR A 208 -34.82 19.24 -39.36
N SER A 209 -35.88 19.65 -38.66
CA SER A 209 -36.29 19.14 -37.35
C SER A 209 -36.53 17.62 -37.39
N MET A 210 -35.95 16.88 -36.43
CA MET A 210 -36.61 15.73 -35.83
C MET A 210 -36.40 15.76 -34.31
N SER A 211 -37.51 16.04 -33.63
CA SER A 211 -37.71 15.87 -32.20
C SER A 211 -38.18 14.43 -31.94
N LEU A 212 -37.66 13.78 -30.91
CA LEU A 212 -38.41 13.11 -29.82
C LEU A 212 -37.52 12.09 -29.10
N GLY A 213 -37.64 12.07 -27.77
CA GLY A 213 -37.46 10.83 -27.01
C GLY A 213 -36.58 10.93 -25.77
N THR A 214 -36.94 11.75 -24.79
CA THR A 214 -36.48 11.63 -23.40
C THR A 214 -37.24 10.50 -22.70
N PRO A 215 -36.57 9.50 -22.07
CA PRO A 215 -37.23 8.62 -21.12
C PRO A 215 -37.03 9.14 -19.68
N VAL A 216 -38.17 9.22 -18.99
CA VAL A 216 -38.35 9.49 -17.55
C VAL A 216 -37.71 8.38 -16.70
N PRO A 217 -37.12 8.68 -15.52
CA PRO A 217 -36.58 7.67 -14.63
C PRO A 217 -37.67 6.93 -13.85
N SER A 218 -37.52 5.61 -13.76
CA SER A 218 -38.38 4.72 -12.97
C SER A 218 -37.95 4.72 -11.50
N ASN A 219 -38.90 5.05 -10.61
CA ASN A 219 -38.79 4.89 -9.18
C ASN A 219 -38.74 3.40 -8.82
N ASN A 220 -37.72 2.98 -8.07
CA ASN A 220 -37.76 1.73 -7.32
C ASN A 220 -37.60 2.06 -5.83
N GLU A 221 -38.68 1.84 -5.11
CA GLU A 221 -38.80 2.03 -3.67
C GLU A 221 -37.93 1.01 -2.92
N LEU A 222 -37.05 1.54 -2.08
CA LEU A 222 -36.28 0.81 -1.08
C LEU A 222 -37.24 0.34 0.02
N THR A 223 -37.42 -0.97 0.16
CA THR A 223 -38.08 -1.56 1.35
C THR A 223 -37.00 -2.20 2.21
N SER A 224 -36.66 -1.57 3.33
CA SER A 224 -35.78 -2.14 4.36
C SER A 224 -36.62 -2.82 5.44
N PRO A 225 -36.34 -4.09 5.82
CA PRO A 225 -36.98 -4.70 6.96
C PRO A 225 -36.38 -4.22 8.29
N ALA A 226 -37.27 -4.06 9.28
CA ALA A 226 -37.01 -3.58 10.62
C ALA A 226 -36.06 -4.49 11.44
N PRO A 227 -35.28 -3.93 12.39
CA PRO A 227 -34.47 -4.70 13.31
C PRO A 227 -35.33 -5.36 14.40
N SER A 228 -35.17 -6.68 14.55
CA SER A 228 -35.74 -7.49 15.61
C SER A 228 -35.01 -7.23 16.94
N ASN A 229 -35.75 -6.79 17.95
CA ASN A 229 -35.29 -6.65 19.32
C ASN A 229 -35.44 -8.00 20.06
N GLU A 230 -34.32 -8.68 20.33
CA GLU A 230 -34.27 -9.75 21.35
C GLU A 230 -33.58 -9.23 22.63
N PRO A 231 -34.15 -9.51 23.82
CA PRO A 231 -33.62 -9.01 25.08
C PRO A 231 -32.47 -9.89 25.65
N LEU A 232 -31.41 -9.22 26.11
CA LEU A 232 -30.32 -9.82 26.89
C LEU A 232 -30.84 -10.48 28.17
N SER A 233 -30.57 -11.78 28.32
CA SER A 233 -30.69 -12.48 29.60
C SER A 233 -29.48 -12.14 30.49
N GLN A 234 -29.75 -11.45 31.59
CA GLN A 234 -28.80 -11.18 32.67
C GLN A 234 -28.48 -12.48 33.44
N LEU A 235 -27.19 -12.84 33.49
CA LEU A 235 -26.67 -13.88 34.37
C LEU A 235 -26.13 -13.26 35.65
N THR A 236 -26.71 -13.70 36.77
CA THR A 236 -26.32 -13.40 38.15
C THR A 236 -24.94 -13.99 38.47
N PRO A 237 -24.00 -13.23 39.07
CA PRO A 237 -22.74 -13.81 39.55
C PRO A 237 -22.89 -14.32 40.98
N THR A 238 -22.82 -15.63 41.14
CA THR A 238 -22.71 -16.32 42.43
C THR A 238 -21.30 -16.15 42.98
N ARG A 239 -21.17 -15.39 44.07
CA ARG A 239 -19.96 -15.14 44.86
C ARG A 239 -19.40 -16.43 45.48
N PRO A 240 -18.13 -16.80 45.22
CA PRO A 240 -17.43 -17.78 46.04
C PRO A 240 -16.57 -17.12 47.12
N LYS A 241 -16.62 -17.79 48.25
CA LYS A 241 -16.08 -17.55 49.58
C LYS A 241 -14.54 -17.53 49.60
N ALA A 242 -13.96 -16.50 50.23
CA ALA A 242 -12.53 -16.39 50.47
C ALA A 242 -12.05 -17.42 51.51
N PRO A 243 -10.90 -18.11 51.28
CA PRO A 243 -10.15 -18.80 52.33
C PRO A 243 -9.10 -17.89 52.98
N PRO A 244 -8.62 -18.25 54.18
CA PRO A 244 -7.82 -17.38 55.04
C PRO A 244 -6.36 -17.23 54.59
N SER A 245 -5.87 -16.01 54.81
CA SER A 245 -4.50 -15.56 54.61
C SER A 245 -3.51 -16.38 55.45
N GLN A 246 -2.63 -17.14 54.78
CA GLN A 246 -1.38 -17.62 55.37
C GLN A 246 -0.22 -16.86 54.72
N ALA A 247 0.64 -16.31 55.56
CA ALA A 247 1.83 -15.58 55.17
C ALA A 247 2.87 -16.53 54.55
N PRO A 248 3.45 -16.23 53.38
CA PRO A 248 4.59 -16.96 52.87
C PRO A 248 5.88 -16.41 53.47
N SER A 249 6.60 -17.27 54.20
CA SER A 249 8.02 -17.13 54.52
C SER A 249 8.83 -17.03 53.22
N SER A 250 9.57 -15.94 53.06
CA SER A 250 10.46 -15.70 51.93
C SER A 250 11.60 -16.73 51.87
N PRO A 251 11.79 -17.44 50.73
CA PRO A 251 12.99 -18.25 50.52
C PRO A 251 14.18 -17.37 50.05
N PRO A 252 15.42 -17.88 50.16
CA PRO A 252 16.63 -17.11 49.90
C PRO A 252 16.74 -16.74 48.42
N ALA A 253 17.23 -15.53 48.14
CA ALA A 253 17.50 -15.06 46.79
C ALA A 253 18.61 -15.89 46.13
N GLU A 254 18.22 -16.89 45.34
CA GLU A 254 19.09 -17.50 44.34
C GLU A 254 19.22 -16.52 43.17
N ASN A 255 20.37 -15.84 43.10
CA ASN A 255 20.84 -15.11 41.93
C ASN A 255 21.18 -16.11 40.80
N THR A 256 20.15 -16.76 40.25
CA THR A 256 20.23 -17.44 38.97
C THR A 256 20.06 -16.39 37.90
N THR A 257 21.15 -16.06 37.20
CA THR A 257 21.11 -15.33 35.93
C THR A 257 20.11 -16.06 35.06
N SER A 258 18.89 -15.53 34.94
CA SER A 258 17.81 -16.21 34.24
C SER A 258 18.12 -16.20 32.74
N SER A 259 18.86 -17.21 32.28
CA SER A 259 19.05 -17.47 30.86
C SER A 259 17.66 -17.45 30.22
N ASN A 260 17.50 -16.57 29.22
CA ASN A 260 16.22 -16.39 28.57
C ASN A 260 15.84 -17.73 27.95
N LYS A 261 14.74 -18.32 28.43
CA LYS A 261 14.29 -19.65 27.98
C LYS A 261 13.99 -19.71 26.48
N PHE A 262 13.85 -18.56 25.82
CA PHE A 262 13.62 -18.42 24.37
C PHE A 262 14.89 -18.23 23.55
N GLU A 263 16.06 -18.08 24.19
CA GLU A 263 17.33 -17.81 23.52
C GLU A 263 17.69 -18.85 22.45
N PRO A 264 17.55 -20.18 22.68
CA PRO A 264 17.80 -21.17 21.63
C PRO A 264 16.91 -21.00 20.39
N LEU A 265 15.66 -20.57 20.57
CA LEU A 265 14.72 -20.35 19.48
C LEU A 265 15.08 -19.08 18.69
N ILE A 266 15.39 -17.99 19.39
CA ILE A 266 15.81 -16.73 18.78
C ILE A 266 17.11 -16.94 17.99
N THR A 267 18.11 -17.62 18.57
CA THR A 267 19.36 -17.93 17.89
C THR A 267 19.15 -18.80 16.66
N ALA A 268 18.25 -19.79 16.72
CA ALA A 268 17.93 -20.64 15.58
C ALA A 268 17.29 -19.84 14.43
N VAL A 269 16.33 -18.96 14.71
CA VAL A 269 15.70 -18.12 13.67
C VAL A 269 16.72 -17.12 13.13
N LEU A 270 17.49 -16.42 13.99
CA LEU A 270 18.55 -15.49 13.55
C LEU A 270 19.57 -16.18 12.64
N HIS A 271 20.01 -17.39 13.00
CA HIS A 271 20.98 -18.14 12.21
C HIS A 271 20.41 -18.50 10.83
N LEU A 272 19.14 -18.89 10.76
CA LEU A 272 18.47 -19.21 9.48
C LEU A 272 18.17 -17.98 8.63
N CYS A 273 18.07 -16.80 9.25
CA CYS A 273 17.93 -15.50 8.58
C CYS A 273 19.26 -14.79 8.29
N GLU A 274 20.41 -15.42 8.55
CA GLU A 274 21.73 -14.78 8.43
C GLU A 274 21.86 -13.47 9.25
N GLY A 275 21.10 -13.36 10.35
CA GLY A 275 21.07 -12.20 11.23
C GLY A 275 20.05 -11.12 10.86
N GLU A 276 19.34 -11.25 9.74
CA GLU A 276 18.30 -10.29 9.35
C GLU A 276 16.97 -10.52 10.11
N LEU A 277 16.33 -9.43 10.51
CA LEU A 277 15.03 -9.45 11.20
C LEU A 277 13.88 -9.38 10.18
N GLY A 278 12.69 -9.88 10.55
CA GLY A 278 11.50 -9.84 9.69
C GLY A 278 11.48 -10.83 8.52
N ILE A 279 12.54 -11.61 8.30
CA ILE A 279 12.52 -12.70 7.30
C ILE A 279 11.67 -13.86 7.82
N LEU A 280 10.82 -14.41 6.93
CA LEU A 280 10.05 -15.62 7.19
C LEU A 280 10.93 -16.86 7.01
N VAL A 281 11.01 -17.68 8.06
CA VAL A 281 11.75 -18.94 8.09
C VAL A 281 10.78 -20.11 8.22
N ASP A 282 11.06 -21.19 7.48
CA ASP A 282 10.27 -22.43 7.57
C ASP A 282 10.25 -23.00 9.00
N PHE A 283 9.05 -23.29 9.50
CA PHE A 283 8.85 -23.78 10.87
C PHE A 283 9.60 -25.09 11.17
N GLU A 284 9.68 -26.01 10.19
CA GLU A 284 10.38 -27.27 10.37
C GLU A 284 11.90 -27.10 10.29
N ALA A 285 12.40 -26.15 9.52
CA ALA A 285 13.81 -25.77 9.54
C ALA A 285 14.23 -25.24 10.93
N VAL A 286 13.43 -24.33 11.51
CA VAL A 286 13.68 -23.82 12.88
C VAL A 286 13.61 -24.95 13.90
N ARG A 287 12.61 -25.84 13.79
CA ARG A 287 12.47 -27.00 14.68
C ARG A 287 13.70 -27.91 14.64
N LYS A 288 14.22 -28.20 13.46
CA LYS A 288 15.44 -29.00 13.29
C LYS A 288 16.66 -28.31 13.91
N GLN A 289 16.76 -26.99 13.79
CA GLN A 289 17.88 -26.20 14.32
C GLN A 289 17.84 -26.08 15.85
N VAL A 290 16.65 -25.93 16.46
CA VAL A 290 16.48 -25.84 17.91
C VAL A 290 16.79 -27.16 18.63
N GLY A 291 16.67 -28.29 17.92
CA GLY A 291 17.07 -29.60 18.42
C GLY A 291 15.92 -30.55 18.67
N ARG A 292 16.23 -31.69 19.31
CA ARG A 292 15.26 -32.78 19.48
C ARG A 292 14.22 -32.48 20.56
N ARG A 293 13.16 -33.29 20.61
CA ARG A 293 12.05 -33.12 21.57
C ARG A 293 12.52 -33.06 23.02
N GLU A 294 13.56 -33.80 23.36
CA GLU A 294 14.14 -33.88 24.70
C GLU A 294 14.75 -32.53 25.14
N GLU A 295 15.32 -31.76 24.21
CA GLU A 295 15.89 -30.44 24.48
C GLU A 295 14.78 -29.42 24.77
N ILE A 296 13.69 -29.47 24.02
CA ILE A 296 12.50 -28.64 24.24
C ILE A 296 11.86 -28.94 25.62
N GLN A 297 11.84 -30.22 26.01
CA GLN A 297 11.36 -30.63 27.34
C GLN A 297 12.26 -30.13 28.46
N LYS A 298 13.59 -30.10 28.28
CA LYS A 298 14.53 -29.49 29.25
C LYS A 298 14.27 -28.00 29.46
N LEU A 299 13.77 -27.30 28.43
CA LEU A 299 13.37 -25.89 28.52
C LEU A 299 12.00 -25.70 29.21
N GLY A 300 11.31 -26.79 29.54
CA GLY A 300 10.02 -26.78 30.25
C GLY A 300 8.79 -26.83 29.33
N TRP A 301 8.94 -27.16 28.05
CA TRP A 301 7.84 -27.19 27.08
C TRP A 301 7.54 -28.60 26.61
N THR A 302 6.25 -28.94 26.48
CA THR A 302 5.84 -30.30 26.09
C THR A 302 6.09 -30.57 24.60
N THR A 303 5.91 -29.53 23.77
CA THR A 303 6.05 -29.57 22.31
C THR A 303 6.69 -28.30 21.77
N PHE A 304 7.31 -28.40 20.59
CA PHE A 304 7.90 -27.25 19.89
C PHE A 304 6.85 -26.16 19.59
N THR A 305 5.64 -26.56 19.20
CA THR A 305 4.55 -25.62 18.93
C THR A 305 4.14 -24.83 20.16
N GLN A 306 4.11 -25.44 21.36
CA GLN A 306 3.84 -24.70 22.61
C GLN A 306 4.95 -23.69 22.90
N TYR A 307 6.21 -24.08 22.68
CA TYR A 307 7.36 -23.22 22.87
C TYR A 307 7.32 -21.98 21.95
N VAL A 308 7.02 -22.19 20.66
CA VAL A 308 6.84 -21.11 19.68
C VAL A 308 5.66 -20.20 20.03
N LYS A 309 4.50 -20.77 20.40
CA LYS A 309 3.33 -19.96 20.79
C LYS A 309 3.64 -19.05 21.97
N ALA A 310 4.34 -19.57 22.99
CA ALA A 310 4.76 -18.77 24.14
C ALA A 310 5.74 -17.63 23.74
N ALA A 311 6.61 -17.85 22.76
CA ALA A 311 7.48 -16.79 22.24
C ALA A 311 6.69 -15.72 21.47
N CYS A 312 5.65 -16.11 20.72
CA CYS A 312 4.74 -15.19 20.04
C CYS A 312 3.93 -14.35 21.04
N GLU A 313 3.42 -14.95 22.11
CA GLU A 313 2.72 -14.24 23.20
C GLU A 313 3.62 -13.21 23.91
N LYS A 314 4.94 -13.40 23.86
CA LYS A 314 5.93 -12.45 24.37
C LYS A 314 6.35 -11.38 23.36
N GLY A 315 5.80 -11.39 22.14
CA GLY A 315 6.15 -10.46 21.08
C GLY A 315 7.57 -10.64 20.54
N LEU A 316 8.18 -11.82 20.74
CA LEU A 316 9.53 -12.11 20.26
C LEU A 316 9.52 -12.63 18.82
N LEU A 317 8.45 -13.31 18.44
CA LEU A 317 8.26 -13.90 17.12
C LEU A 317 6.87 -13.58 16.60
N GLU A 318 6.74 -13.60 15.28
CA GLU A 318 5.47 -13.68 14.58
C GLU A 318 5.38 -15.06 13.89
N PHE A 319 4.19 -15.65 13.97
CA PHE A 319 3.90 -16.98 13.41
C PHE A 319 2.82 -16.86 12.35
N THR A 320 3.16 -17.28 11.14
CA THR A 320 2.29 -17.13 9.96
C THR A 320 1.98 -18.50 9.37
N GLU A 321 0.69 -18.82 9.25
CA GLU A 321 0.22 -20.02 8.54
C GLU A 321 -0.32 -19.61 7.17
N THR A 322 0.30 -20.06 6.08
CA THR A 322 -0.16 -19.76 4.71
C THR A 322 -0.97 -20.90 4.09
N GLY A 323 -1.02 -22.06 4.75
CA GLY A 323 -1.75 -23.24 4.31
C GLY A 323 -1.82 -24.32 5.39
N PRO A 324 -2.47 -25.47 5.12
CA PRO A 324 -2.69 -26.51 6.13
C PRO A 324 -1.38 -27.09 6.71
N ASN A 325 -0.30 -27.08 5.92
CA ASN A 325 0.99 -27.65 6.29
C ASN A 325 2.15 -26.65 6.19
N THR A 326 1.88 -25.39 5.84
CA THR A 326 2.94 -24.40 5.57
C THR A 326 2.90 -23.34 6.67
N LYS A 327 3.95 -23.33 7.48
CA LYS A 327 4.08 -22.50 8.68
C LYS A 327 5.42 -21.79 8.65
N PHE A 328 5.42 -20.50 8.96
CA PHE A 328 6.61 -19.66 8.97
C PHE A 328 6.75 -18.94 10.31
N LEU A 329 8.00 -18.60 10.63
CA LEU A 329 8.39 -17.80 11.78
C LEU A 329 9.21 -16.59 11.32
N SER A 330 8.90 -15.41 11.83
CA SER A 330 9.74 -14.22 11.69
C SER A 330 10.12 -13.69 13.06
N LEU A 331 11.36 -13.21 13.19
CA LEU A 331 11.78 -12.46 14.37
C LEU A 331 11.24 -11.04 14.29
N LEU A 332 10.49 -10.66 15.31
CA LEU A 332 10.10 -9.27 15.51
C LEU A 332 11.31 -8.50 16.03
N ALA A 333 11.42 -7.24 15.64
CA ALA A 333 12.42 -6.36 16.22
C ALA A 333 12.21 -6.36 17.74
N ILE A 334 13.14 -6.97 18.48
CA ILE A 334 13.18 -6.83 19.92
C ILE A 334 13.38 -5.34 20.11
N GLU A 335 12.33 -4.64 20.54
CA GLU A 335 12.47 -3.27 21.01
C GLU A 335 13.46 -3.34 22.16
N THR A 336 14.74 -3.13 21.86
CA THR A 336 15.74 -2.87 22.86
C THR A 336 15.18 -1.66 23.59
N PRO A 337 14.82 -1.76 24.89
CA PRO A 337 14.30 -0.61 25.61
C PRO A 337 15.36 0.47 25.43
N ALA A 338 14.99 1.55 24.75
CA ALA A 338 15.92 2.60 24.38
C ALA A 338 16.69 2.98 25.67
N PRO A 339 18.03 3.04 25.65
CA PRO A 339 18.76 3.52 26.80
C PRO A 339 18.15 4.88 27.16
N VAL A 340 17.66 5.00 28.40
CA VAL A 340 16.92 6.16 28.91
C VAL A 340 17.75 7.42 28.65
N ARG A 341 17.53 8.03 27.49
CA ARG A 341 18.08 9.32 27.08
C ARG A 341 16.95 10.31 27.28
N TRP A 342 17.01 10.98 28.43
CA TRP A 342 16.50 12.32 28.69
C TRP A 342 15.42 12.82 27.72
N VAL A 343 14.16 12.58 28.09
CA VAL A 343 13.01 13.29 27.54
C VAL A 343 13.07 14.73 28.04
N SER A 344 13.69 15.62 27.26
CA SER A 344 13.58 17.06 27.51
C SER A 344 13.92 17.89 26.28
N GLN A 345 13.17 17.80 25.16
CA GLN A 345 13.12 18.95 24.23
C GLN A 345 12.07 19.01 23.09
N TYR A 346 10.87 18.42 23.19
CA TYR A 346 9.80 18.78 22.23
C TYR A 346 8.44 18.98 22.91
N ARG A 347 8.33 20.05 23.69
CA ARG A 347 7.07 20.74 24.01
C ARG A 347 7.25 22.22 23.74
N ARG A 348 7.16 22.61 22.47
CA ARG A 348 6.88 23.97 21.99
C ARG A 348 6.84 23.92 20.47
N ILE A 349 5.65 23.74 19.91
CA ILE A 349 5.08 24.40 18.73
C ILE A 349 3.65 23.83 18.64
N ALA A 350 2.76 24.46 19.40
CA ALA A 350 1.31 24.32 19.31
C ALA A 350 0.68 25.55 19.96
N LYS A 351 1.03 26.71 19.41
CA LYS A 351 0.31 27.98 19.52
C LYS A 351 0.59 28.69 18.20
N TYR A 352 -0.46 29.22 17.58
CA TYR A 352 -0.54 29.70 16.19
C TYR A 352 -0.91 28.61 15.17
N LEU A 353 -2.12 28.06 15.32
CA LEU A 353 -3.18 28.14 14.32
C LEU A 353 -4.52 28.32 15.06
#